data_AF-A0AAQ3PAN3-F1
#
_entry.id   AF-A0AAQ3PAN3-F1
#
_cell.length_a   1.000
_cell.length_b   1.000
_cell.length_c   1.000
_cell.angle_alpha   90.00
_cell.angle_beta   90.00
_cell.angle_gamma   90.00
#
_symmetry.space_group_name_H-M   'P 1'
#
loop_
_entity.id
_entity.type
_entity.pdbx_description
1 polymer ?
#
loop_
_entity_poly.entity_id
_entity_poly.type
_entity_poly.pdbx_seq_one_letter_code
_entity_poly.pdbx_strand_id
1 'polypeptide(L)'
;MNMEKHAMSGGGDCKSGEKLYKGVRKRKWGKWVSEIRLPNSRECIWLGSYDSPEKAARAFDAAIFYLRGRRSNFNFPNTLCNMDTNVPLPVPALQSLASHEVQEVAAKFANEDPLLLKPLAQESQLMLMLLLLLGILHHFEGICVNLTTQ
;
A
#
# COMPACT_ATOMS: atom_id res chain seq x y z
N MET A 1 -34.34 -39.95 9.79
CA MET A 1 -33.53 -40.41 10.93
C MET A 1 -32.19 -40.83 10.35
N ASN A 2 -31.22 -39.91 10.38
CA ASN A 2 -30.02 -40.01 11.22
C ASN A 2 -29.30 -41.35 11.05
N MET A 3 -28.14 -41.34 10.37
CA MET A 3 -26.80 -41.29 11.01
C MET A 3 -26.42 -42.74 11.37
N GLU A 4 -25.35 -43.33 10.85
CA GLU A 4 -24.04 -43.19 11.50
C GLU A 4 -22.92 -43.95 10.75
N LYS A 5 -21.88 -43.17 10.42
CA LYS A 5 -20.42 -43.35 10.64
C LYS A 5 -19.68 -44.65 10.29
N HIS A 6 -18.54 -44.44 9.61
CA HIS A 6 -17.16 -44.94 9.81
C HIS A 6 -16.49 -45.04 8.42
N ALA A 7 -15.26 -44.60 8.14
CA ALA A 7 -14.12 -44.22 8.95
C ALA A 7 -13.19 -43.33 8.07
N MET A 8 -12.25 -42.62 8.70
CA MET A 8 -10.81 -42.65 8.40
C MET A 8 -10.14 -41.38 8.95
N SER A 9 -9.45 -41.64 10.05
CA SER A 9 -8.24 -40.99 10.53
C SER A 9 -7.48 -40.18 9.47
N GLY A 10 -7.24 -38.91 9.79
CA GLY A 10 -6.35 -38.02 9.05
C GLY A 10 -5.85 -36.94 10.00
N GLY A 11 -5.13 -37.36 11.05
CA GLY A 11 -4.30 -36.46 11.85
C GLY A 11 -3.33 -35.73 10.92
N GLY A 12 -3.61 -34.47 10.69
CA GLY A 12 -2.80 -33.57 9.88
C GLY A 12 -2.31 -32.42 10.74
N ASP A 13 -1.46 -32.72 11.72
CA ASP A 13 -0.40 -31.79 12.13
C ASP A 13 0.57 -31.62 10.94
N CYS A 14 0.08 -31.03 9.85
CA CYS A 14 0.95 -30.50 8.83
C CYS A 14 1.42 -29.16 9.38
N LYS A 15 2.65 -29.17 9.92
CA LYS A 15 3.43 -27.98 10.31
C LYS A 15 2.91 -26.77 9.55
N SER A 16 2.22 -25.88 10.26
CA SER A 16 1.67 -24.65 9.72
C SER A 16 2.83 -23.87 9.12
N GLY A 17 3.12 -24.13 7.85
CA GLY A 17 4.11 -23.41 7.08
C GLY A 17 3.74 -21.96 7.24
N GLU A 18 4.57 -21.24 7.99
CA GLU A 18 4.26 -19.93 8.54
C GLU A 18 3.70 -19.09 7.40
N LYS A 19 2.37 -18.82 7.45
CA LYS A 19 1.75 -17.93 6.48
C LYS A 19 2.28 -16.54 6.83
N LEU A 20 3.41 -16.19 6.24
CA LEU A 20 4.15 -14.95 6.51
C LEU A 20 3.22 -13.72 6.46
N TYR A 21 2.27 -13.72 5.52
CA TYR A 21 1.31 -12.63 5.35
C TYR A 21 -0.10 -13.13 4.99
N LYS A 22 -1.11 -12.39 5.43
CA LYS A 22 -2.52 -12.61 5.08
C LYS A 22 -2.74 -12.34 3.60
N GLY A 23 -3.54 -13.19 2.96
CA GLY A 23 -3.87 -13.04 1.53
C GLY A 23 -2.75 -13.42 0.57
N VAL A 24 -1.60 -13.87 1.09
CA VAL A 24 -0.43 -14.22 0.29
C VAL A 24 -0.20 -15.72 0.28
N ARG A 25 0.07 -16.27 -0.90
CA ARG A 25 0.43 -17.69 -1.08
C ARG A 25 1.64 -17.84 -2.00
N LYS A 26 2.53 -18.79 -1.68
CA LYS A 26 3.67 -19.13 -2.54
C LYS A 26 3.29 -20.27 -3.50
N ARG A 27 3.56 -20.11 -4.79
CA ARG A 27 3.45 -21.21 -5.77
C ARG A 27 4.73 -22.04 -5.79
N LYS A 28 4.64 -23.28 -6.30
CA LYS A 28 5.79 -24.17 -6.54
C LYS A 28 6.87 -23.56 -7.44
N TRP A 29 6.50 -22.61 -8.30
CA TRP A 29 7.41 -21.85 -9.16
C TRP A 29 8.12 -20.68 -8.44
N GLY A 30 7.93 -20.53 -7.14
CA GLY A 30 8.60 -19.51 -6.34
C GLY A 30 7.95 -18.12 -6.37
N LYS A 31 6.97 -17.87 -7.25
CA LYS A 31 6.21 -16.62 -7.27
C LYS A 31 5.19 -16.53 -6.12
N TRP A 32 5.00 -15.32 -5.60
CA TRP A 32 4.02 -15.00 -4.57
C TRP A 32 2.75 -14.46 -5.21
N VAL A 33 1.59 -14.95 -4.80
CA VAL A 33 0.30 -14.52 -5.33
C VAL A 33 -0.50 -13.85 -4.23
N SER A 34 -1.14 -12.74 -4.58
CA SER A 34 -2.06 -12.00 -3.70
C SER A 34 -3.48 -12.07 -4.25
N GLU A 35 -4.45 -12.36 -3.39
CA GLU A 35 -5.87 -12.50 -3.74
C GLU A 35 -6.77 -12.07 -2.58
N ILE A 36 -7.93 -11.48 -2.87
CA ILE A 36 -8.87 -10.97 -1.85
C ILE A 36 -10.29 -11.45 -2.09
N ARG A 37 -10.99 -11.81 -1.01
CA ARG A 37 -12.42 -12.14 -1.04
C ARG A 37 -13.28 -10.91 -0.81
N LEU A 38 -14.28 -10.71 -1.66
CA LEU A 38 -15.24 -9.64 -1.51
C LEU A 38 -16.15 -9.87 -0.30
N PRO A 39 -16.51 -8.82 0.46
CA PRO A 39 -17.54 -8.93 1.49
C PRO A 39 -18.89 -9.25 0.85
N ASN A 40 -19.69 -10.10 1.49
CA ASN A 40 -21.03 -10.50 1.02
C ASN A 40 -21.07 -11.27 -0.31
N SER A 41 -19.91 -11.65 -0.85
CA SER A 41 -19.81 -12.46 -2.08
C SER A 41 -18.88 -13.66 -1.85
N ARG A 42 -19.02 -14.70 -2.68
CA ARG A 42 -18.08 -15.84 -2.75
C ARG A 42 -16.94 -15.60 -3.74
N GLU A 43 -16.94 -14.46 -4.39
CA GLU A 43 -15.96 -14.08 -5.39
C GLU A 43 -14.60 -13.73 -4.77
N CYS A 44 -13.55 -14.09 -5.50
CA CYS A 44 -12.17 -13.81 -5.16
C CYS A 44 -11.54 -13.02 -6.31
N ILE A 45 -11.01 -11.85 -6.02
CA ILE A 45 -10.28 -11.03 -6.97
C ILE A 45 -8.80 -11.40 -6.89
N TRP A 46 -8.23 -11.76 -8.02
CA TRP A 46 -6.79 -11.95 -8.15
C TRP A 46 -6.12 -10.56 -8.23
N LEU A 47 -5.28 -10.22 -7.26
CA LEU A 47 -4.64 -8.89 -7.18
C LEU A 47 -3.34 -8.84 -7.98
N GLY A 48 -2.68 -9.99 -8.15
CA GLY A 48 -1.46 -10.09 -8.95
C GLY A 48 -0.52 -11.21 -8.51
N SER A 49 0.61 -11.30 -9.19
CA SER A 49 1.73 -12.16 -8.84
C SER A 49 3.00 -11.33 -8.71
N TYR A 50 3.76 -11.56 -7.65
CA TYR A 50 4.89 -10.74 -7.23
C TYR A 50 6.10 -11.61 -6.91
N ASP A 51 7.28 -10.98 -6.96
CA ASP A 51 8.55 -11.64 -6.69
C ASP A 51 8.88 -11.71 -5.19
N SER A 52 8.29 -10.83 -4.38
CA SER A 52 8.48 -10.78 -2.93
C SER A 52 7.16 -10.98 -2.18
N PRO A 53 7.19 -11.62 -1.00
CA PRO A 53 6.00 -11.77 -0.17
C PRO A 53 5.50 -10.43 0.39
N GLU A 54 6.39 -9.47 0.64
CA GLU A 54 6.05 -8.12 1.13
C GLU A 54 5.29 -7.32 0.07
N LYS A 55 5.71 -7.38 -1.20
CA LYS A 55 4.98 -6.76 -2.31
C LYS A 55 3.56 -7.31 -2.43
N ALA A 56 3.43 -8.64 -2.35
CA ALA A 56 2.13 -9.30 -2.36
C ALA A 56 1.25 -8.90 -1.17
N ALA A 57 1.85 -8.73 0.02
CA ALA A 57 1.15 -8.33 1.22
C ALA A 57 0.73 -6.85 1.21
N ARG A 58 1.54 -5.95 0.64
CA ARG A 58 1.16 -4.54 0.42
C ARG A 58 -0.01 -4.42 -0.56
N ALA A 59 0.01 -5.20 -1.64
CA ALA A 59 -1.10 -5.28 -2.59
C ALA A 59 -2.40 -5.69 -1.89
N PHE A 60 -2.32 -6.69 -0.99
CA PHE A 60 -3.46 -7.17 -0.22
C PHE A 60 -3.99 -6.11 0.75
N ASP A 61 -3.09 -5.41 1.46
CA ASP A 61 -3.46 -4.37 2.41
C ASP A 61 -4.16 -3.19 1.72
N ALA A 62 -3.68 -2.79 0.54
CA ALA A 62 -4.32 -1.76 -0.28
C ALA A 62 -5.73 -2.18 -0.74
N ALA A 63 -5.88 -3.43 -1.18
CA ALA A 63 -7.17 -3.97 -1.57
C ALA A 63 -8.14 -4.06 -0.38
N ILE A 64 -7.67 -4.50 0.80
CA ILE A 64 -8.49 -4.50 2.02
C ILE A 64 -8.90 -3.07 2.39
N PHE A 65 -7.98 -2.12 2.34
CA PHE A 65 -8.25 -0.72 2.67
C PHE A 65 -9.34 -0.16 1.76
N TYR A 66 -9.26 -0.45 0.46
CA TYR A 66 -10.24 -0.04 -0.52
C TYR A 66 -11.63 -0.67 -0.27
N LEU A 67 -11.69 -1.95 0.13
CA LEU A 67 -12.95 -2.66 0.35
C LEU A 67 -13.60 -2.43 1.72
N ARG A 68 -12.80 -2.27 2.78
CA ARG A 68 -13.26 -2.27 4.18
C ARG A 68 -12.91 -0.98 4.94
N GLY A 69 -12.08 -0.12 4.37
CA GLY A 69 -11.62 1.11 5.00
C GLY A 69 -10.55 0.90 6.07
N ARG A 70 -10.25 1.96 6.83
CA ARG A 70 -9.15 2.03 7.83
C ARG A 70 -9.27 1.07 9.03
N ARG A 71 -10.45 0.49 9.30
CA ARG A 71 -10.72 -0.28 10.53
C ARG A 71 -10.40 -1.78 10.41
N SER A 72 -9.83 -2.21 9.28
CA SER A 72 -9.48 -3.61 9.07
C SER A 72 -8.11 -3.97 9.61
N ASN A 73 -7.90 -5.27 9.87
CA ASN A 73 -6.62 -5.80 10.29
C ASN A 73 -5.69 -5.99 9.07
N PHE A 74 -4.64 -5.18 8.96
CA PHE A 74 -3.66 -5.16 7.87
C PHE A 74 -2.39 -5.99 8.20
N ASN A 75 -1.55 -6.27 7.21
CA ASN A 75 -0.22 -6.85 7.42
C ASN A 75 0.78 -5.78 7.88
N PHE A 76 0.63 -4.55 7.37
CA PHE A 76 1.50 -3.40 7.66
C PHE A 76 0.69 -2.23 8.24
N PRO A 77 0.52 -2.16 9.58
CA PRO A 77 -0.25 -1.07 10.20
C PRO A 77 0.41 0.31 10.02
N ASN A 78 1.75 0.36 9.93
CA ASN A 78 2.51 1.61 9.85
C ASN A 78 2.58 2.22 8.44
N THR A 79 2.19 1.50 7.39
CA THR A 79 2.25 2.02 6.01
C THR A 79 0.94 2.69 5.58
N LEU A 80 -0.15 2.40 6.28
CA LEU A 80 -1.49 2.88 5.92
C LEU A 80 -1.95 4.10 6.71
N CYS A 81 -1.25 4.46 7.79
CA CYS A 81 -1.51 5.71 8.52
C CYS A 81 -1.26 6.97 7.68
N ASN A 82 -0.44 6.88 6.62
CA ASN A 82 -0.16 7.98 5.68
C ASN A 82 -1.02 7.95 4.40
N MET A 83 -1.94 6.98 4.27
CA MET A 83 -2.86 6.93 3.12
C MET A 83 -4.02 7.89 3.35
N ASP A 84 -3.87 9.12 2.85
CA ASP A 84 -4.93 10.12 2.89
C ASP A 84 -6.15 9.65 2.08
N THR A 85 -7.33 9.75 2.68
CA THR A 85 -8.60 9.12 2.26
C THR A 85 -9.28 9.69 1.02
N ASN A 86 -8.54 10.27 0.07
CA ASN A 86 -9.15 10.79 -1.15
C ASN A 86 -9.44 9.71 -2.21
N VAL A 87 -9.38 8.43 -1.86
CA VAL A 87 -9.81 7.33 -2.73
C VAL A 87 -11.29 7.06 -2.45
N PRO A 88 -12.21 7.33 -3.41
CA PRO A 88 -13.61 6.99 -3.25
C PRO A 88 -13.75 5.49 -3.00
N LEU A 89 -14.43 5.13 -1.90
CA LEU A 89 -14.79 3.74 -1.65
C LEU A 89 -15.64 3.24 -2.83
N PRO A 90 -15.40 2.02 -3.33
CA PRO A 90 -16.17 1.48 -4.43
C PRO A 90 -17.63 1.38 -4.01
N VAL A 91 -18.50 2.06 -4.77
CA VAL A 91 -19.95 1.89 -4.62
C VAL A 91 -20.31 0.42 -4.92
N PRO A 92 -21.11 -0.27 -4.08
CA PRO A 92 -21.39 -1.70 -4.23
C PRO A 92 -22.04 -2.14 -5.56
N ALA A 93 -22.42 -1.19 -6.43
CA ALA A 93 -23.25 -1.43 -7.60
C ALA A 93 -22.51 -1.88 -8.88
N LEU A 94 -21.17 -1.82 -8.92
CA LEU A 94 -20.43 -2.17 -10.15
C LEU A 94 -19.23 -3.09 -9.87
N GLN A 95 -19.54 -4.37 -9.59
CA GLN A 95 -18.58 -5.42 -9.21
C GLN A 95 -17.45 -5.64 -10.25
N SER A 96 -17.75 -5.43 -11.54
CA SER A 96 -16.77 -5.57 -12.62
C SER A 96 -15.74 -4.42 -12.65
N LEU A 97 -16.20 -3.16 -12.53
CA LEU A 97 -15.29 -2.01 -12.42
C LEU A 97 -14.48 -2.05 -11.13
N ALA A 98 -15.14 -2.46 -10.02
CA ALA A 98 -14.47 -2.61 -8.73
C ALA A 98 -13.30 -3.61 -8.78
N SER A 99 -13.39 -4.68 -9.58
CA SER A 99 -12.28 -5.65 -9.71
C SER A 99 -11.04 -5.03 -10.37
N HIS A 100 -11.24 -4.28 -11.45
CA HIS A 100 -10.15 -3.60 -12.16
C HIS A 100 -9.52 -2.49 -11.31
N GLU A 101 -10.35 -1.66 -10.67
CA GLU A 101 -9.87 -0.57 -9.79
C GLU A 101 -9.10 -1.11 -8.59
N VAL A 102 -9.60 -2.18 -7.96
CA VAL A 102 -8.90 -2.87 -6.85
C VAL A 102 -7.55 -3.41 -7.31
N GLN A 103 -7.48 -4.01 -8.50
CA GLN A 103 -6.22 -4.49 -9.07
C GLN A 103 -5.23 -3.35 -9.34
N GLU A 104 -5.70 -2.23 -9.89
CA GLU A 104 -4.86 -1.08 -10.19
C GLU A 104 -4.28 -0.44 -8.92
N VAL A 105 -5.11 -0.22 -7.90
CA VAL A 105 -4.68 0.30 -6.59
C VAL A 105 -3.71 -0.69 -5.93
N ALA A 106 -4.02 -1.98 -5.94
CA ALA A 106 -3.14 -3.01 -5.39
C ALA A 106 -1.78 -3.06 -6.12
N ALA A 107 -1.77 -2.93 -7.44
CA ALA A 107 -0.56 -2.92 -8.25
C ALA A 107 0.31 -1.68 -7.98
N LYS A 108 -0.31 -0.50 -7.84
CA LYS A 108 0.39 0.72 -7.43
C LYS A 108 1.12 0.50 -6.11
N PHE A 109 0.39 0.13 -5.06
CA PHE A 109 0.93 -0.03 -3.70
C PHE A 109 1.94 -1.18 -3.55
N ALA A 110 1.82 -2.22 -4.37
CA ALA A 110 2.83 -3.27 -4.40
C ALA A 110 4.20 -2.74 -4.85
N ASN A 111 4.19 -1.81 -5.80
CA ASN A 111 5.38 -1.24 -6.43
C ASN A 111 5.83 0.08 -5.81
N GLU A 112 4.98 0.77 -5.06
CA GLU A 112 5.42 1.89 -4.22
C GLU A 112 6.48 1.38 -3.23
N ASP A 113 7.71 1.87 -3.39
CA ASP A 113 8.75 1.68 -2.40
C ASP A 113 8.39 2.51 -1.16
N PRO A 114 8.41 1.93 0.06
CA PRO A 114 8.25 2.69 1.30
C PRO A 114 9.25 3.84 1.47
N LEU A 115 10.28 3.90 0.61
CA LEU A 115 11.32 4.92 0.58
C LEU A 115 11.10 6.02 -0.48
N LEU A 116 10.07 5.91 -1.33
CA LEU A 116 9.67 6.95 -2.29
C LEU A 116 8.52 7.83 -1.80
N LEU A 117 7.91 7.51 -0.66
CA LEU A 117 7.27 8.50 0.21
C LEU A 117 8.33 9.13 1.12
N LYS A 118 9.35 9.76 0.53
CA LYS A 118 9.86 10.96 1.19
C LYS A 118 8.69 11.94 1.16
N PRO A 119 8.27 12.51 2.30
CA PRO A 119 7.37 13.64 2.23
C PRO A 119 8.02 14.65 1.28
N LEU A 120 7.24 15.30 0.43
CA LEU A 120 7.64 16.51 -0.30
C LEU A 120 8.12 17.64 0.65
N ALA A 121 8.31 17.37 1.95
CA ALA A 121 9.00 18.20 2.92
C ALA A 121 10.52 18.31 2.69
N GLN A 122 11.15 17.49 1.83
CA GLN A 122 12.57 17.69 1.50
C GLN A 122 12.80 18.79 0.45
N GLU A 123 11.78 19.13 -0.35
CA GLU A 123 11.91 20.23 -1.33
C GLU A 123 11.66 21.60 -0.68
N SER A 124 10.83 21.68 0.36
CA SER A 124 10.58 22.95 1.06
C SER A 124 11.81 23.47 1.81
N GLN A 125 12.64 22.60 2.39
CA GLN A 125 13.87 23.05 3.06
C GLN A 125 14.91 23.60 2.08
N LEU A 126 15.10 22.97 0.92
CA LEU A 126 16.01 23.47 -0.11
C LEU A 126 15.51 24.79 -0.70
N MET A 127 14.19 24.92 -0.91
CA MET A 127 13.59 26.17 -1.38
C MET A 127 13.71 27.29 -0.34
N LEU A 128 13.51 27.02 0.95
CA LEU A 128 13.70 28.01 2.02
C LEU A 128 15.16 28.44 2.15
N MET A 129 16.12 27.51 2.02
CA MET A 129 17.54 27.83 2.03
C MET A 129 17.97 28.65 0.81
N LEU A 130 17.43 28.35 -0.38
CA LEU A 130 17.69 29.12 -1.60
C LEU A 130 17.12 30.55 -1.51
N LEU A 131 15.91 30.72 -0.96
CA LEU A 131 15.32 32.03 -0.73
C LEU A 131 16.09 32.85 0.32
N LEU A 132 16.60 32.21 1.38
CA LEU A 132 17.49 32.88 2.36
C LEU A 132 18.82 33.30 1.74
N LEU A 133 19.45 32.45 0.92
CA LEU A 133 20.70 32.77 0.22
C LEU A 133 20.51 33.92 -0.79
N LEU A 134 19.45 33.87 -1.61
CA LEU A 134 19.12 34.95 -2.55
C LEU A 134 18.77 36.26 -1.82
N GLY A 135 18.08 36.18 -0.69
CA GLY A 135 17.77 37.34 0.14
C GLY A 135 19.03 38.00 0.74
N ILE A 136 20.02 37.21 1.16
CA ILE A 136 21.31 37.72 1.65
C ILE A 136 22.11 38.36 0.50
N LEU A 137 22.12 37.76 -0.70
CA LEU A 137 22.80 38.37 -1.87
C LEU A 137 22.19 39.72 -2.25
N HIS A 138 20.86 39.84 -2.31
CA HIS A 138 20.20 41.11 -2.60
C HIS A 138 20.46 42.18 -1.53
N HIS A 139 20.62 41.79 -0.27
CA HIS A 139 20.95 42.73 0.80
C HIS A 139 22.37 43.29 0.65
N PHE A 140 23.34 42.47 0.21
CA PHE A 140 24.71 42.94 -0.05
C PHE A 140 24.81 43.87 -1.26
N GLU A 141 24.09 43.58 -2.35
CA GLU A 141 24.06 44.51 -3.50
C GLU A 141 23.43 45.86 -3.13
N GLY A 142 22.40 45.88 -2.27
CA GLY A 142 21.78 47.11 -1.76
C GLY A 142 22.68 47.97 -0.84
N ILE A 143 23.62 47.36 -0.12
CA ILE A 143 24.60 48.08 0.71
C ILE A 143 25.71 48.71 -0.15
N CYS A 144 26.14 48.04 -1.22
CA CYS A 144 27.19 48.54 -2.12
C CYS A 144 26.76 49.82 -2.87
N VAL A 145 25.49 49.96 -3.23
CA VAL A 145 25.00 51.18 -3.94
C VAL A 145 25.00 52.42 -3.04
N ASN A 146 24.77 52.26 -1.73
CA ASN A 146 24.74 53.40 -0.79
C ASN A 146 26.13 53.91 -0.37
N LEU A 147 27.19 53.11 -0.53
CA LEU A 147 28.55 53.54 -0.20
C LEU A 147 29.26 54.32 -1.32
N THR A 148 28.64 54.42 -2.51
CA THR A 148 29.25 55.10 -3.68
C THR A 148 28.67 56.51 -3.91
N THR A 149 27.74 56.97 -3.06
CA THR A 149 27.13 58.33 -3.12
C THR A 149 27.45 59.15 -1.88
N GLN A 150 28.70 59.13 -1.43
CA GLN A 150 29.25 60.12 -0.49
C GLN A 150 30.62 60.59 -0.97
#